data_AF-A0ABD2R4L0-F1
#
_entry.id   AF-A0ABD2R4L0-F1
#
_cell.length_a   1.000
_cell.length_b   1.000
_cell.length_c   1.000
_cell.angle_alpha   90.00
_cell.angle_beta   90.00
_cell.angle_gamma   90.00
#
_symmetry.space_group_name_H-M   'P 1'
#
loop_
_entity.id
_entity.type
_entity.pdbx_description
1 polymer ?
#
loop_
_entity_poly.entity_id
_entity_poly.type
_entity_poly.pdbx_seq_one_letter_code
_entity_poly.pdbx_strand_id
1 'polypeptide(L)'
;MYQNRVLSYGIAGAIIFRLSIILLGTATLQRFEAVNLLLAGILLYSSFKLFTGEEEDADLSDNFIVKTCQKFIPITSEYDGDRFITLQDGVRKATPLLLTVAVIELSDIAFAVDSIPAVFGVTRDPFIVFTSNLFAILGLRSLYTLISESMGELEYLQPSIGVVLGFIGFKMILDFFGYHVSTEASLGVVATCLSTGVLLSLVKKSDQ
;
A
#
# COMPACT_ATOMS: atom_id res chain seq x y z
N MET A 1 5.54 -11.30 -23.55
CA MET A 1 6.87 -10.65 -23.37
C MET A 1 6.78 -9.17 -22.97
N TYR A 2 5.73 -8.42 -23.37
CA TYR A 2 5.50 -7.02 -22.99
C TYR A 2 5.21 -6.78 -21.49
N GLN A 3 4.42 -7.68 -20.87
CA GLN A 3 4.02 -7.59 -19.46
C GLN A 3 5.22 -7.61 -18.50
N ASN A 4 6.30 -8.33 -18.83
CA ASN A 4 7.45 -8.47 -17.95
C ASN A 4 8.29 -7.18 -17.86
N ARG A 5 8.37 -6.37 -18.93
CA ARG A 5 9.13 -5.10 -18.90
C ARG A 5 8.35 -3.99 -18.19
N VAL A 6 7.05 -3.85 -18.50
CA VAL A 6 6.17 -2.90 -17.80
C VAL A 6 6.16 -3.18 -16.30
N LEU A 7 6.05 -4.45 -15.92
CA LEU A 7 6.09 -4.86 -14.52
C LEU A 7 7.45 -4.55 -13.88
N SER A 8 8.57 -4.80 -14.56
CA SER A 8 9.90 -4.46 -14.04
C SER A 8 10.12 -2.95 -13.86
N TYR A 9 9.68 -2.12 -14.80
CA TYR A 9 9.77 -0.66 -14.68
C TYR A 9 8.83 -0.12 -13.59
N GLY A 10 7.61 -0.65 -13.49
CA GLY A 10 6.67 -0.30 -12.42
C GLY A 10 7.19 -0.67 -11.03
N ILE A 11 7.75 -1.87 -10.86
CA ILE A 11 8.36 -2.28 -9.58
C ILE A 11 9.57 -1.41 -9.25
N ALA A 12 10.44 -1.11 -10.24
CA ALA A 12 11.59 -0.25 -10.02
C ALA A 12 11.17 1.17 -9.63
N GLY A 13 10.15 1.74 -10.29
CA GLY A 13 9.56 3.03 -9.95
C GLY A 13 8.99 3.06 -8.54
N ALA A 14 8.15 2.07 -8.20
CA ALA A 14 7.57 1.91 -6.86
C ALA A 14 8.65 1.88 -5.76
N ILE A 15 9.73 1.09 -5.94
CA ILE A 15 10.83 1.03 -4.97
C ILE A 15 11.49 2.41 -4.79
N ILE A 16 11.72 3.16 -5.86
CA ILE A 16 12.33 4.50 -5.80
C ILE A 16 11.41 5.50 -5.10
N PHE A 17 10.13 5.52 -5.44
CA PHE A 17 9.14 6.39 -4.80
C PHE A 17 9.04 6.06 -3.31
N ARG A 18 8.96 4.78 -2.96
CA ARG A 18 8.87 4.33 -1.58
C ARG A 18 10.09 4.72 -0.77
N LEU A 19 11.30 4.52 -1.32
CA LEU A 19 12.53 4.98 -0.69
C LEU A 19 12.51 6.49 -0.44
N SER A 20 12.05 7.26 -1.43
CA SER A 20 11.96 8.73 -1.32
C SER A 20 10.99 9.15 -0.21
N ILE A 21 9.80 8.57 -0.17
CA ILE A 21 8.78 8.88 0.86
C ILE A 21 9.27 8.43 2.25
N ILE A 22 9.93 7.27 2.37
CA ILE A 22 10.46 6.79 3.65
C ILE A 22 11.57 7.72 4.17
N LEU A 23 12.51 8.12 3.30
CA LEU A 23 13.60 9.03 3.69
C LEU A 23 13.06 10.41 4.07
N LEU A 24 12.17 10.98 3.26
CA LEU A 24 11.52 12.26 3.55
C LEU A 24 10.66 12.18 4.81
N GLY A 25 9.88 11.12 4.97
CA GLY A 25 9.02 10.87 6.12
C GLY A 25 9.82 10.74 7.41
N THR A 26 10.91 9.96 7.40
CA THR A 26 11.81 9.81 8.55
C THR A 26 12.45 11.15 8.92
N ALA A 27 12.99 11.87 7.94
CA ALA A 27 13.60 13.18 8.17
C ALA A 27 12.60 14.21 8.69
N THR A 28 11.34 14.13 8.27
CA THR A 28 10.27 15.03 8.71
C THR A 28 9.80 14.67 10.12
N LEU A 29 9.59 13.39 10.43
CA LEU A 29 9.18 12.92 11.76
C LEU A 29 10.22 13.23 12.83
N GLN A 30 11.51 13.23 12.49
CA GLN A 30 12.58 13.65 13.40
C GLN A 30 12.56 15.14 13.72
N ARG A 31 11.97 15.97 12.85
CA ARG A 31 11.95 17.44 12.99
C ARG A 31 10.60 17.97 13.48
N PHE A 32 9.51 17.29 13.16
CA PHE A 32 8.15 17.74 13.41
C PHE A 32 7.31 16.63 14.04
N GLU A 33 7.20 16.65 15.37
CA GLU A 33 6.38 15.68 16.11
C GLU A 33 4.89 15.76 15.76
N ALA A 34 4.40 16.92 15.32
CA ALA A 34 3.02 17.09 14.85
C ALA A 34 2.68 16.17 13.66
N VAL A 35 3.67 15.78 12.85
CA VAL A 35 3.47 14.83 11.75
C VAL A 35 3.09 13.45 12.28
N ASN A 36 3.64 13.03 13.42
CA ASN A 36 3.26 11.77 14.07
C ASN A 36 1.76 11.76 14.43
N LEU A 37 1.23 12.88 14.91
CA LEU A 37 -0.19 13.02 15.25
C LEU A 37 -1.09 13.02 14.00
N LEU A 38 -0.64 13.67 12.92
CA LEU A 38 -1.33 13.64 11.63
C LEU A 38 -1.41 12.21 11.09
N LEU A 39 -0.28 11.50 11.09
CA LEU A 39 -0.20 10.11 10.66
C LEU A 39 -1.09 9.20 11.50
N ALA A 40 -1.12 9.40 12.82
CA ALA A 40 -2.04 8.69 13.71
C ALA A 40 -3.51 8.94 13.34
N GLY A 41 -3.87 10.19 13.03
CA GLY A 41 -5.22 10.54 12.58
C GLY A 41 -5.63 9.84 11.29
N ILE A 42 -4.72 9.75 10.32
CA ILE A 42 -4.95 8.99 9.06
C ILE A 42 -5.23 7.52 9.38
N LEU A 43 -4.42 6.89 10.24
CA LEU A 43 -4.60 5.47 10.59
C LEU A 43 -5.91 5.20 11.32
N LEU A 44 -6.30 6.06 12.25
CA LEU A 44 -7.58 5.95 12.94
C LEU A 44 -8.76 6.14 11.99
N TYR A 45 -8.65 7.07 11.04
CA TYR A 45 -9.64 7.25 9.99
C TYR A 45 -9.76 6.00 9.10
N SER A 46 -8.64 5.46 8.62
CA SER A 46 -8.64 4.23 7.81
C SER A 46 -9.19 3.03 8.57
N SER A 47 -8.85 2.88 9.85
CA SER A 47 -9.40 1.85 10.74
C SER A 47 -10.92 1.96 10.84
N PHE A 48 -11.44 3.17 11.09
CA PHE A 48 -12.88 3.42 11.20
C PHE A 48 -13.63 3.16 9.88
N LYS A 49 -13.04 3.59 8.75
CA LYS A 49 -13.61 3.35 7.42
C LYS A 49 -13.75 1.85 7.14
N LEU A 50 -12.74 1.06 7.49
CA LEU A 50 -12.75 -0.40 7.33
C LEU A 50 -13.89 -1.07 8.11
N PHE A 51 -14.17 -0.63 9.35
CA PHE A 51 -15.27 -1.17 10.15
C PHE A 51 -16.66 -0.72 9.68
N THR A 52 -16.74 0.42 9.00
CA THR A 52 -18.01 0.95 8.49
C THR A 52 -18.44 0.26 7.18
N GLY A 53 -17.58 -0.59 6.61
CA GLY A 53 -17.90 -1.36 5.40
C GLY A 53 -17.91 -0.51 4.14
N GLU A 54 -17.31 0.69 4.16
CA GLU A 54 -17.07 1.52 2.98
C GLU A 54 -15.88 0.96 2.18
N GLU A 55 -15.95 -0.31 1.77
CA GLU A 55 -14.99 -0.92 0.86
C GLU A 55 -15.39 -0.61 -0.58
N GLU A 56 -15.14 0.62 -0.99
CA GLU A 56 -15.14 1.00 -2.40
C GLU A 56 -13.73 0.93 -3.02
N ASP A 57 -12.68 0.67 -2.25
CA ASP A 57 -11.33 1.12 -2.63
C ASP A 57 -10.59 0.27 -3.67
N ALA A 58 -10.84 -1.03 -3.80
CA ALA A 58 -10.09 -1.85 -4.78
C ALA A 58 -10.50 -1.56 -6.23
N ASP A 59 -11.82 -1.43 -6.49
CA ASP A 59 -12.34 -1.14 -7.84
C ASP A 59 -12.44 0.37 -8.12
N LEU A 60 -12.74 1.23 -7.12
CA LEU A 60 -12.78 2.68 -7.35
C LEU A 60 -11.40 3.30 -7.52
N SER A 61 -10.37 2.83 -6.81
CA SER A 61 -9.02 3.39 -6.97
C SER A 61 -8.53 3.14 -8.39
N ASP A 62 -8.64 1.91 -8.89
CA ASP A 62 -8.28 1.61 -10.28
C ASP A 62 -9.12 2.43 -11.27
N ASN A 63 -10.44 2.52 -11.09
CA ASN A 63 -11.29 3.28 -12.02
C ASN A 63 -11.03 4.80 -11.97
N PHE A 64 -10.80 5.37 -10.78
CA PHE A 64 -10.49 6.79 -10.59
C PHE A 64 -9.08 7.15 -11.06
N ILE A 65 -8.08 6.33 -10.72
CA ILE A 65 -6.69 6.50 -11.15
C ILE A 65 -6.63 6.38 -12.67
N VAL A 66 -7.26 5.35 -13.26
CA VAL A 66 -7.33 5.17 -14.72
C VAL A 66 -8.04 6.36 -15.38
N LYS A 67 -9.19 6.81 -14.87
CA LYS A 67 -9.91 7.98 -15.42
C LYS A 67 -9.11 9.28 -15.30
N THR A 68 -8.41 9.46 -14.18
CA THR A 68 -7.56 10.64 -13.96
C THR A 68 -6.38 10.64 -14.92
N CYS A 69 -5.69 9.50 -15.06
CA CYS A 69 -4.63 9.34 -16.06
C CYS A 69 -5.13 9.56 -17.49
N GLN A 70 -6.29 9.00 -17.86
CA GLN A 70 -6.92 9.20 -19.16
C GLN A 70 -7.32 10.66 -19.42
N LYS A 71 -7.62 11.43 -18.38
CA LYS A 71 -7.97 12.85 -18.48
C LYS A 71 -6.74 13.74 -18.68
N PHE A 72 -5.61 13.40 -18.06
CA PHE A 72 -4.37 14.18 -18.14
C PHE A 72 -3.44 13.76 -19.27
N ILE A 73 -3.57 12.52 -19.76
CA ILE A 73 -2.68 11.95 -20.76
C ILE A 73 -3.50 11.61 -22.02
N PRO A 74 -3.22 12.20 -23.19
CA PRO A 74 -3.88 11.81 -24.44
C PRO A 74 -3.43 10.39 -24.84
N ILE A 75 -4.33 9.43 -24.70
CA ILE A 75 -4.06 8.00 -24.94
C ILE A 75 -4.44 7.62 -26.36
N THR A 76 -3.61 6.81 -27.02
CA THR A 76 -3.98 6.13 -28.27
C THR A 76 -4.51 4.72 -28.02
N SER A 77 -5.46 4.27 -28.85
CA SER A 77 -6.03 2.91 -28.81
C SER A 77 -5.09 1.85 -29.42
N GLU A 78 -4.04 2.26 -30.12
CA GLU A 78 -3.13 1.35 -30.84
C GLU A 78 -1.82 1.11 -30.07
N TYR A 79 -1.47 -0.17 -29.93
CA TYR A 79 -0.17 -0.58 -29.38
C TYR A 79 0.92 -0.38 -30.46
N ASP A 80 1.71 0.69 -30.34
CA ASP A 80 2.86 0.95 -31.21
C ASP A 80 4.16 0.35 -30.65
N GLY A 81 4.21 -0.99 -30.58
CA GLY A 81 5.40 -1.75 -30.18
C GLY A 81 5.88 -1.49 -28.74
N ASP A 82 7.20 -1.27 -28.57
CA ASP A 82 7.88 -1.06 -27.26
C ASP A 82 7.94 0.42 -26.83
N ARG A 83 7.29 1.35 -27.55
CA ARG A 83 7.39 2.79 -27.27
C ARG A 83 6.36 3.21 -26.22
N PHE A 84 6.80 3.95 -25.20
CA PHE A 84 5.91 4.56 -24.18
C PHE A 84 5.15 5.78 -24.71
N ILE A 85 5.68 6.41 -25.76
CA ILE A 85 5.08 7.58 -26.42
C ILE A 85 5.14 7.30 -27.92
N THR A 86 3.99 7.41 -28.58
CA THR A 86 3.91 7.34 -30.04
C THR A 86 3.50 8.69 -30.61
N LEU A 87 3.91 8.96 -31.84
CA LEU A 87 3.52 10.15 -32.58
C LEU A 87 2.40 9.76 -33.54
N GLN A 88 1.17 10.13 -33.23
CA GLN A 88 0.00 9.87 -34.08
C GLN A 88 -0.67 11.19 -34.41
N ASP A 89 -0.92 11.43 -35.70
CA ASP A 89 -1.51 12.68 -36.21
C ASP A 89 -0.69 13.95 -35.86
N GLY A 90 0.64 13.84 -35.77
CA GLY A 90 1.53 14.96 -35.41
C GLY A 90 1.52 15.33 -33.93
N VAL A 91 0.77 14.62 -33.09
CA VAL A 91 0.69 14.82 -31.63
C VAL A 91 1.34 13.65 -30.92
N ARG A 92 2.13 13.94 -29.87
CA ARG A 92 2.68 12.90 -28.98
C ARG A 92 1.56 12.35 -28.10
N LYS A 93 1.18 11.10 -28.32
CA LYS A 93 0.18 10.36 -27.53
C LYS A 93 0.89 9.31 -26.68
N ALA A 94 0.40 9.08 -25.47
CA ALA A 94 0.89 8.00 -24.63
C ALA A 94 0.32 6.66 -25.11
N THR A 95 1.15 5.63 -25.08
CA THR A 95 0.69 4.27 -25.37
C THR A 95 0.02 3.64 -24.15
N PRO A 96 -0.80 2.60 -24.33
CA PRO A 96 -1.40 1.86 -23.22
C PRO A 96 -0.36 1.33 -22.21
N LEU A 97 0.88 1.07 -22.64
CA LEU A 97 1.97 0.65 -21.75
C LEU A 97 2.34 1.74 -20.73
N LEU A 98 2.38 3.02 -21.13
CA LEU A 98 2.66 4.13 -20.22
C LEU A 98 1.51 4.35 -19.24
N LEU A 99 0.27 4.16 -19.70
CA LEU A 99 -0.90 4.19 -18.82
C LEU A 99 -0.80 3.11 -17.73
N THR A 100 -0.46 1.87 -18.11
CA THR A 100 -0.30 0.78 -17.13
C THR A 100 0.79 1.08 -16.10
N VAL A 101 1.94 1.63 -16.52
CA VAL A 101 3.00 2.04 -15.57
C VAL A 101 2.49 3.14 -14.63
N ALA A 102 1.83 4.17 -15.17
CA ALA A 102 1.32 5.29 -14.37
C ALA A 102 0.26 4.84 -13.35
N VAL A 103 -0.63 3.91 -13.73
CA VAL A 103 -1.61 3.34 -12.80
C VAL A 103 -0.92 2.55 -11.69
N ILE A 104 0.07 1.70 -12.02
CA ILE A 104 0.83 0.95 -11.02
C ILE A 104 1.54 1.90 -10.04
N GLU A 105 2.19 2.96 -10.53
CA GLU A 105 2.88 3.94 -9.68
C GLU A 105 1.91 4.72 -8.78
N LEU A 106 0.77 5.16 -9.32
CA LEU A 106 -0.24 5.89 -8.54
C LEU A 106 -0.93 4.99 -7.52
N SER A 107 -1.20 3.73 -7.85
CA SER A 107 -1.75 2.76 -6.91
C SER A 107 -0.75 2.43 -5.79
N ASP A 108 0.56 2.38 -6.05
CA ASP A 108 1.58 2.24 -4.99
C ASP A 108 1.63 3.48 -4.09
N ILE A 109 1.51 4.70 -4.65
CA ILE A 109 1.41 5.92 -3.84
C ILE A 109 0.14 5.92 -2.98
N ALA A 110 -1.00 5.47 -3.51
CA ALA A 110 -2.22 5.32 -2.72
C ALA A 110 -2.02 4.32 -1.57
N PHE A 111 -1.40 3.17 -1.84
CA PHE A 111 -1.02 2.17 -0.84
C PHE A 111 0.10 2.63 0.11
N ALA A 112 0.80 3.72 -0.18
CA ALA A 112 1.75 4.30 0.75
C ALA A 112 1.05 5.14 1.84
N VAL A 113 -0.16 5.65 1.59
CA VAL A 113 -0.89 6.53 2.51
C VAL A 113 -1.32 5.81 3.79
N ASP A 114 -1.63 4.52 3.72
CA ASP A 114 -2.00 3.69 4.87
C ASP A 114 -0.78 2.91 5.42
N SER A 115 0.03 2.31 4.55
CA SER A 115 1.10 1.41 4.97
C SER A 115 2.33 2.13 5.56
N ILE A 116 2.69 3.33 5.08
CA ILE A 116 3.85 4.05 5.60
C ILE A 116 3.60 4.60 7.00
N PRO A 117 2.45 5.25 7.28
CA PRO A 117 2.13 5.68 8.64
C PRO A 117 2.12 4.52 9.63
N ALA A 118 1.57 3.37 9.23
CA ALA A 118 1.52 2.17 10.06
C ALA A 118 2.93 1.68 10.42
N VAL A 119 3.84 1.59 9.43
CA VAL A 119 5.22 1.15 9.69
C VAL A 119 5.97 2.14 10.57
N PHE A 120 5.81 3.45 10.35
CA PHE A 120 6.41 4.47 11.22
C PHE A 120 5.86 4.46 12.65
N GLY A 121 4.60 4.06 12.83
CA GLY A 121 4.02 3.83 14.14
C GLY A 121 4.62 2.60 14.85
N VAL A 122 5.19 1.63 14.13
CA VAL A 122 5.88 0.48 14.73
C VAL A 122 7.35 0.79 15.00
N THR A 123 8.07 1.33 14.01
CA THR A 123 9.50 1.64 14.11
C THR A 123 9.86 2.91 13.34
N ARG A 124 10.82 3.67 13.87
CA ARG A 124 11.37 4.87 13.23
C ARG A 124 12.74 4.64 12.58
N ASP A 125 13.21 3.40 12.57
CA ASP A 125 14.47 3.05 11.91
C ASP A 125 14.25 2.92 10.38
N PRO A 126 14.78 3.85 9.57
CA PRO A 126 14.56 3.85 8.12
C PRO A 126 15.13 2.58 7.45
N PHE A 127 16.15 1.94 8.03
CA PHE A 127 16.67 0.68 7.52
C PHE A 127 15.65 -0.45 7.68
N ILE A 128 15.02 -0.57 8.84
CA ILE A 128 13.97 -1.57 9.09
C ILE A 128 12.75 -1.29 8.21
N VAL A 129 12.33 -0.03 8.10
CA VAL A 129 11.20 0.37 7.24
C VAL A 129 11.49 0.01 5.78
N PHE A 130 12.66 0.36 5.25
CA PHE A 130 13.01 0.09 3.86
C PHE A 130 13.14 -1.41 3.57
N THR A 131 13.88 -2.15 4.41
CA THR A 131 14.13 -3.57 4.19
C THR A 131 12.84 -4.39 4.30
N SER A 132 12.01 -4.17 5.31
CA SER A 132 10.72 -4.87 5.46
C SER A 132 9.81 -4.66 4.25
N ASN A 133 9.79 -3.43 3.71
CA ASN A 133 8.95 -3.08 2.59
C ASN A 133 9.45 -3.67 1.25
N LEU A 134 10.77 -3.70 1.06
CA LEU A 134 11.39 -4.40 -0.06
C LEU A 134 11.11 -5.91 0.01
N PHE A 135 11.22 -6.53 1.18
CA PHE A 135 10.87 -7.94 1.39
C PHE A 135 9.38 -8.21 1.13
N ALA A 136 8.49 -7.29 1.51
CA ALA A 136 7.07 -7.41 1.19
C ALA A 136 6.83 -7.46 -0.32
N ILE A 137 7.42 -6.55 -1.10
CA ILE A 137 7.27 -6.53 -2.57
C ILE A 137 7.86 -7.80 -3.21
N LEU A 138 9.06 -8.21 -2.80
CA LEU A 138 9.75 -9.37 -3.38
C LEU A 138 9.05 -10.69 -3.01
N GLY A 139 8.63 -10.83 -1.75
CA GLY A 139 7.98 -12.03 -1.23
C GLY A 139 6.54 -12.19 -1.74
N LEU A 140 5.81 -11.08 -1.88
CA LEU A 140 4.43 -11.10 -2.30
C LEU A 140 4.28 -11.64 -3.73
N ARG A 141 5.27 -11.51 -4.62
CA ARG A 141 5.18 -12.14 -5.95
C ARG A 141 5.11 -13.68 -5.89
N SER A 142 5.86 -14.30 -4.97
CA SER A 142 5.81 -15.75 -4.78
C SER A 142 4.57 -16.19 -4.00
N LEU A 143 4.12 -15.35 -3.06
CA LEU A 143 3.02 -15.66 -2.17
C LEU A 143 1.66 -15.34 -2.80
N TYR A 144 1.60 -14.39 -3.73
CA TYR A 144 0.38 -13.96 -4.42
C TYR A 144 -0.28 -15.12 -5.14
N THR A 145 0.48 -15.97 -5.83
CA THR A 145 -0.07 -17.17 -6.49
C THR A 145 -0.73 -18.13 -5.49
N LEU A 146 -0.22 -18.20 -4.26
CA LEU A 146 -0.78 -19.05 -3.21
C LEU A 146 -1.98 -18.37 -2.51
N ILE A 147 -1.91 -17.06 -2.29
CA ILE A 147 -2.93 -16.29 -1.57
C ILE A 147 -4.11 -15.93 -2.47
N SER A 148 -3.92 -15.65 -3.76
CA SER A 148 -4.97 -15.16 -4.65
C SER A 148 -6.16 -16.12 -4.76
N GLU A 149 -5.92 -17.42 -4.59
CA GLU A 149 -6.98 -18.44 -4.55
C GLU A 149 -7.72 -18.48 -3.21
N SER A 150 -7.05 -18.12 -2.11
CA SER A 150 -7.61 -18.16 -0.75
C SER A 150 -8.11 -16.80 -0.25
N MET A 151 -7.78 -15.70 -0.93
CA MET A 151 -8.04 -14.34 -0.45
C MET A 151 -9.54 -14.06 -0.29
N GLY A 152 -10.36 -14.60 -1.18
CA GLY A 152 -11.83 -14.49 -1.11
C GLY A 152 -12.46 -15.23 0.08
N GLU A 153 -11.69 -16.05 0.80
CA GLU A 153 -12.17 -16.88 1.91
C GLU A 153 -11.71 -16.32 3.28
N LEU A 154 -10.91 -15.24 3.28
CA LEU A 154 -10.34 -14.64 4.48
C LEU A 154 -11.24 -13.54 5.07
N GLU A 155 -12.48 -13.89 5.44
CA GLU A 155 -13.49 -12.95 5.94
C GLU A 155 -13.02 -12.11 7.15
N TYR A 156 -12.22 -12.68 8.05
CA TYR A 156 -11.73 -11.97 9.24
C TYR A 156 -10.41 -11.22 9.02
N LEU A 157 -9.82 -11.26 7.83
CA LEU A 157 -8.56 -10.56 7.57
C LEU A 157 -8.76 -9.04 7.58
N GLN A 158 -9.80 -8.56 6.91
CA GLN A 158 -10.16 -7.15 6.84
C GLN A 158 -10.42 -6.54 8.25
N PRO A 159 -11.26 -7.11 9.11
CA PRO A 159 -11.42 -6.58 10.47
C PRO A 159 -10.14 -6.66 11.29
N SER A 160 -9.30 -7.69 11.11
CA SER A 160 -7.97 -7.74 11.75
C SER A 160 -7.06 -6.59 11.31
N ILE A 161 -7.06 -6.24 10.02
CA ILE A 161 -6.33 -5.06 9.51
C ILE A 161 -6.88 -3.78 10.16
N GLY A 162 -8.21 -3.64 10.25
CA GLY A 162 -8.86 -2.52 10.92
C GLY A 162 -8.41 -2.37 12.38
N VAL A 163 -8.38 -3.47 13.15
CA VAL A 163 -7.88 -3.48 14.53
C VAL A 163 -6.41 -3.07 14.59
N VAL A 164 -5.56 -3.60 13.70
CA VAL A 164 -4.13 -3.26 13.64
C VAL A 164 -3.93 -1.77 13.38
N LEU A 165 -4.62 -1.20 12.40
CA LEU A 165 -4.54 0.24 12.08
C LEU A 165 -4.98 1.10 13.27
N GLY A 166 -6.07 0.71 13.93
CA GLY A 166 -6.57 1.39 15.12
C GLY A 166 -5.57 1.35 16.28
N PHE A 167 -4.99 0.18 16.53
CA PHE A 167 -3.95 -0.01 17.55
C PHE A 167 -2.72 0.85 17.27
N ILE A 168 -2.19 0.84 16.03
CA ILE A 168 -1.01 1.62 15.68
C ILE A 168 -1.30 3.12 15.76
N GLY A 169 -2.47 3.57 15.27
CA GLY A 169 -2.89 4.97 15.40
C GLY A 169 -2.96 5.42 16.86
N PHE A 170 -3.57 4.61 17.73
CA PHE A 170 -3.63 4.91 19.16
C PHE A 170 -2.24 4.91 19.81
N LYS A 171 -1.39 3.95 19.46
CA LYS A 171 0.02 3.90 19.91
C LYS A 171 0.76 5.19 19.52
N MET A 172 0.63 5.66 18.28
CA MET A 172 1.31 6.87 17.82
C MET A 172 0.88 8.10 18.63
N ILE A 173 -0.38 8.17 19.06
CA ILE A 173 -0.87 9.22 19.97
C ILE A 173 -0.24 9.05 21.36
N LEU A 174 -0.21 7.83 21.90
CA LEU A 174 0.42 7.55 23.20
C LEU A 174 1.91 7.91 23.22
N ASP A 175 2.64 7.59 22.15
CA ASP A 175 4.05 7.94 21.98
C ASP A 175 4.23 9.48 22.02
N PHE A 176 3.29 10.24 21.44
CA PHE A 176 3.28 11.71 21.51
C PHE A 176 3.07 12.24 22.94
N PHE A 177 2.29 11.53 23.77
CA PHE A 177 2.12 11.87 25.19
C PHE A 177 3.23 11.32 26.11
N GLY A 178 4.27 10.69 25.55
CA GLY A 178 5.43 10.19 26.29
C GLY A 178 5.35 8.71 26.71
N TYR A 179 4.26 8.01 26.39
CA TYR A 179 4.12 6.58 26.67
C TYR A 179 4.68 5.77 25.52
N HIS A 180 5.90 5.26 25.69
CA HIS A 180 6.62 4.53 24.65
C HIS A 180 6.25 3.04 24.69
N VAL A 181 5.57 2.56 23.65
CA VAL A 181 5.34 1.12 23.47
C VAL A 181 6.51 0.52 22.69
N SER A 182 7.14 -0.52 23.24
CA SER A 182 8.28 -1.16 22.59
C SER A 182 7.91 -1.73 21.21
N THR A 183 8.88 -1.69 20.29
CA THR A 183 8.72 -2.22 18.93
C THR A 183 8.36 -3.70 18.95
N GLU A 184 8.98 -4.49 19.84
CA GLU A 184 8.72 -5.92 20.00
C GLU A 184 7.28 -6.20 20.44
N ALA A 185 6.76 -5.44 21.40
CA ALA A 185 5.37 -5.57 21.84
C ALA A 185 4.40 -5.19 20.73
N SER A 186 4.70 -4.11 19.99
CA SER A 186 3.89 -3.67 18.85
C SER A 186 3.83 -4.75 17.77
N LEU A 187 4.99 -5.32 17.40
CA LEU A 187 5.09 -6.42 16.44
C LEU A 187 4.34 -7.67 16.92
N GLY A 188 4.42 -8.01 18.20
CA GLY A 188 3.69 -9.12 18.80
C GLY A 188 2.17 -8.97 18.67
N VAL A 189 1.65 -7.78 18.96
CA VAL A 189 0.21 -7.46 18.80
C VAL A 189 -0.21 -7.56 17.34
N VAL A 190 0.54 -6.95 16.43
CA VAL A 190 0.24 -6.98 14.99
C VAL A 190 0.26 -8.41 14.46
N ALA A 191 1.32 -9.16 14.74
CA ALA A 191 1.46 -10.54 14.29
C ALA A 191 0.35 -11.44 14.85
N THR A 192 -0.01 -11.27 16.12
CA THR A 192 -1.08 -12.04 16.75
C THR A 192 -2.44 -11.70 16.14
N CYS A 193 -2.76 -10.41 15.98
CA CYS A 193 -4.04 -9.97 15.43
C CYS A 193 -4.26 -10.47 13.98
N LEU A 194 -3.23 -10.37 13.14
CA LEU A 194 -3.29 -10.88 11.76
C LEU A 194 -3.33 -12.41 11.73
N SER A 195 -2.49 -13.09 12.52
CA SER A 195 -2.47 -14.57 12.57
C SER A 195 -3.81 -15.12 13.06
N THR A 196 -4.41 -14.52 14.09
CA THR A 196 -5.73 -14.90 14.58
C THR A 196 -6.81 -14.67 13.53
N GLY A 197 -6.79 -13.54 12.81
CA GLY A 197 -7.73 -13.28 11.70
C GLY A 197 -7.65 -14.34 10.60
N VAL A 198 -6.43 -14.70 10.19
CA VAL A 198 -6.21 -15.76 9.21
C VAL A 198 -6.69 -17.11 9.73
N LEU A 199 -6.30 -17.51 10.96
CA LEU A 199 -6.69 -18.79 11.54
C LEU A 199 -8.20 -18.91 11.72
N LEU A 200 -8.87 -17.88 12.22
CA LEU A 200 -10.33 -17.87 12.37
C LEU A 200 -11.04 -18.00 11.03
N SER A 201 -10.52 -17.34 9.99
CA SER A 201 -11.08 -17.44 8.65
C SER A 201 -10.96 -18.86 8.08
N LEU A 202 -9.79 -19.50 8.27
CA LEU A 202 -9.57 -20.88 7.82
C LEU A 202 -10.41 -21.90 8.59
N VAL A 203 -10.57 -21.73 9.91
CA VAL A 203 -11.41 -22.61 10.74
C VAL A 203 -12.87 -22.51 10.33
N LYS A 204 -13.39 -21.29 10.12
CA LYS A 204 -14.78 -21.08 9.68
C LYS A 204 -15.03 -21.71 8.30
N LYS A 205 -14.06 -21.60 7.39
CA LYS A 205 -14.12 -22.27 6.08
C LYS A 205 -14.19 -23.79 6.21
N SER A 206 -13.44 -24.39 7.14
CA SER A 206 -13.45 -25.85 7.32
C SER A 206 -14.78 -26.40 7.85
N ASP A 207 -15.66 -25.55 8.37
CA ASP A 207 -16.97 -25.91 8.93
C ASP A 207 -18.12 -25.75 7.91
N GLN A 208 -17.82 -25.23 6.70
CA GLN A 208 -18.74 -25.12 5.54
C GLN A 208 -18.40 -26.15 4.47
#